data_AF-A0A662HZR8-F1
#
_entry.id   AF-A0A662HZR8-F1
#
_cell.length_a   1.000
_cell.length_b   1.000
_cell.length_c   1.000
_cell.angle_alpha   90.00
_cell.angle_beta   90.00
_cell.angle_gamma   90.00
#
_symmetry.space_group_name_H-M   'P 1'
#
loop_
_entity.id
_entity.type
_entity.pdbx_description
1 polymer ?
#
loop_
_entity_poly.entity_id
_entity_poly.type
_entity_poly.pdbx_seq_one_letter_code
_entity_poly.pdbx_strand_id
1 'polypeptide(L)'
;MKLKEEILRLLREDIEFRYTVLGYLGLDEVVKSIHDLQRQVAEQSKAIYNLQKQVYEHTKIISNLQKEVVKYGKLLEKHEKIIEELKTEVKELKTEVRELKGDVQGLKAAFIELRSAMGLTLEEFSRSFLRGLLEARGIPKDKLKLERKVFKLDSREIEINIFNENPLIVAEVTAVLEDLSELDKVLERVLLVEGIYGRKPDYVFLITPTITRNLSEEVFKKAKEYGIEIIYGKIA
;
A
#
# COMPACT_ATOMS: atom_id res chain seq x y z
N MET A 1 -1.85 105.75 -9.58
CA MET A 1 -0.92 104.82 -8.89
C MET A 1 -1.28 104.60 -7.42
N LYS A 2 -1.75 105.61 -6.67
CA LYS A 2 -2.06 105.52 -5.23
C LYS A 2 -3.01 104.38 -4.78
N LEU A 3 -4.11 104.08 -5.49
CA LEU A 3 -5.07 103.03 -5.05
C LEU A 3 -4.50 101.61 -5.14
N LYS A 4 -3.75 101.30 -6.21
CA LYS A 4 -3.11 99.98 -6.37
C LYS A 4 -2.08 99.73 -5.27
N GLU A 5 -1.28 100.75 -4.96
CA GLU A 5 -0.29 100.70 -3.87
C GLU A 5 -0.97 100.46 -2.53
N GLU A 6 -2.09 101.15 -2.28
CA GLU A 6 -2.86 100.98 -1.04
C GLU A 6 -3.52 99.60 -0.93
N ILE A 7 -4.12 99.06 -2.00
CA ILE A 7 -4.65 97.69 -2.01
C ILE A 7 -3.55 96.67 -1.72
N LEU A 8 -2.37 96.81 -2.34
CA LEU A 8 -1.24 95.90 -2.11
C LEU A 8 -0.67 96.04 -0.69
N ARG A 9 -0.69 97.24 -0.10
CA ARG A 9 -0.29 97.47 1.29
C ARG A 9 -1.27 96.78 2.25
N LEU A 10 -2.57 96.98 2.06
CA LEU A 10 -3.62 96.35 2.87
C LEU A 10 -3.58 94.81 2.75
N LEU A 11 -3.38 94.24 1.56
CA LEU A 11 -3.21 92.79 1.41
C LEU A 11 -2.00 92.23 2.19
N ARG A 12 -0.94 93.02 2.42
CA ARG A 12 0.23 92.58 3.18
C ARG A 12 0.02 92.73 4.68
N GLU A 13 -0.44 93.90 5.11
CA GLU A 13 -0.44 94.34 6.51
C GLU A 13 -1.77 94.03 7.22
N ASP A 14 -2.89 94.10 6.51
CA ASP A 14 -4.22 93.87 7.06
C ASP A 14 -4.68 92.43 6.76
N ILE A 15 -4.69 91.63 7.82
CA ILE A 15 -5.09 90.23 7.78
C ILE A 15 -6.56 90.08 7.39
N GLU A 16 -7.45 90.91 7.93
CA GLU A 16 -8.89 90.81 7.72
C GLU A 16 -9.26 91.19 6.28
N PHE A 17 -8.66 92.27 5.75
CA PHE A 17 -8.81 92.66 4.35
C PHE A 17 -8.27 91.57 3.41
N ARG A 18 -7.10 90.98 3.69
CA ARG A 18 -6.54 89.88 2.89
C ARG A 18 -7.45 88.66 2.85
N TYR A 19 -7.98 88.22 3.99
CA TYR A 19 -8.90 87.07 4.02
C TYR A 19 -10.24 87.36 3.34
N THR A 20 -10.74 88.59 3.45
CA THR A 20 -11.96 89.03 2.76
C THR A 20 -11.77 88.98 1.23
N VAL A 21 -10.64 89.47 0.72
CA VAL A 21 -10.31 89.38 -0.72
C VAL A 21 -10.10 87.92 -1.16
N LEU A 22 -9.45 87.08 -0.36
CA LEU A 22 -9.32 85.65 -0.64
C LEU A 22 -10.69 84.97 -0.79
N GLY A 23 -11.66 85.29 0.07
CA GLY A 23 -13.03 84.79 -0.01
C GLY A 23 -13.78 85.27 -1.25
N TYR A 24 -13.75 86.57 -1.57
CA TYR A 24 -14.42 87.10 -2.77
C TYR A 24 -13.86 86.54 -4.09
N LEU A 25 -12.59 86.13 -4.11
CA LEU A 25 -11.95 85.52 -5.27
C LEU A 25 -12.08 83.99 -5.32
N GLY A 26 -12.77 83.35 -4.35
CA GLY A 26 -12.90 81.89 -4.25
C GLY A 26 -11.59 81.15 -3.94
N LEU A 27 -10.57 81.88 -3.48
CA LEU A 27 -9.25 81.30 -3.20
C LEU A 27 -9.25 80.46 -1.91
N ASP A 28 -10.22 80.66 -1.02
CA ASP A 28 -10.38 79.84 0.19
C ASP A 28 -10.79 78.40 -0.15
N GLU A 29 -11.67 78.20 -1.15
CA GLU A 29 -12.05 76.87 -1.65
C GLU A 29 -10.87 76.15 -2.30
N VAL A 30 -10.05 76.89 -3.06
CA VAL A 30 -8.81 76.36 -3.67
C VAL A 30 -7.83 75.93 -2.59
N VAL A 31 -7.62 76.75 -1.56
CA VAL A 31 -6.71 76.41 -0.44
C VAL A 31 -7.22 75.20 0.36
N LYS A 32 -8.52 75.08 0.62
CA LYS A 32 -9.11 73.89 1.25
C LYS A 32 -8.87 72.64 0.42
N SER A 33 -9.14 72.71 -0.89
CA SER A 33 -8.92 71.61 -1.84
C SER A 33 -7.45 71.17 -1.88
N ILE A 34 -6.50 72.13 -1.81
CA ILE A 34 -5.06 71.83 -1.74
C ILE A 34 -4.73 71.07 -0.45
N HIS A 35 -5.25 71.49 0.70
CA HIS A 35 -5.00 70.78 1.96
C HIS A 35 -5.59 69.36 1.94
N ASP A 36 -6.79 69.19 1.40
CA ASP A 36 -7.43 67.88 1.25
C ASP A 36 -6.61 66.96 0.33
N LEU A 37 -6.13 67.47 -0.80
CA LEU A 37 -5.23 66.74 -1.70
C LEU A 37 -3.90 66.39 -1.02
N GLN A 38 -3.30 67.31 -0.28
CA GLN A 38 -2.08 67.04 0.49
C GLN A 38 -2.30 65.91 1.52
N ARG A 39 -3.46 65.90 2.18
CA ARG A 39 -3.84 64.84 3.11
C ARG A 39 -3.97 63.49 2.40
N GLN A 40 -4.68 63.45 1.28
CA GLN A 40 -4.82 62.23 0.46
C GLN A 40 -3.47 61.72 -0.04
N VAL A 41 -2.59 62.60 -0.52
CA VAL A 41 -1.23 62.24 -0.96
C VAL A 41 -0.41 61.65 0.18
N ALA A 42 -0.51 62.20 1.40
CA ALA A 42 0.19 61.66 2.57
C ALA A 42 -0.33 60.26 2.94
N GLU A 43 -1.65 60.05 2.92
CA GLU A 43 -2.27 58.75 3.18
C GLU A 43 -1.87 57.71 2.12
N GLN A 44 -1.92 58.08 0.84
CA GLN A 44 -1.48 57.22 -0.26
C GLN A 44 0.00 56.87 -0.16
N SER A 45 0.84 57.85 0.19
CA SER A 45 2.28 57.62 0.38
C SER A 45 2.55 56.59 1.48
N LYS A 46 1.79 56.63 2.57
CA LYS A 46 1.86 55.63 3.64
C LYS A 46 1.38 54.25 3.17
N ALA A 47 0.31 54.20 2.38
CA ALA A 47 -0.18 52.94 1.80
C ALA A 47 0.84 52.32 0.85
N ILE A 48 1.47 53.12 -0.02
CA ILE A 48 2.54 52.67 -0.93
C ILE A 48 3.72 52.09 -0.15
N TYR A 49 4.16 52.76 0.91
CA TYR A 49 5.24 52.26 1.77
C TYR A 49 4.92 50.89 2.37
N ASN A 50 3.69 50.71 2.88
CA ASN A 50 3.25 49.42 3.42
C ASN A 50 3.21 48.31 2.36
N LEU A 51 2.72 48.63 1.15
CA LEU A 51 2.71 47.68 0.03
C LEU A 51 4.13 47.29 -0.40
N GLN A 52 5.06 48.24 -0.47
CA GLN A 52 6.47 47.94 -0.78
C GLN A 52 7.09 46.99 0.24
N LYS A 53 6.78 47.16 1.53
CA LYS A 53 7.23 46.23 2.58
C LYS A 53 6.65 44.83 2.38
N GLN A 54 5.35 44.71 2.09
CA GLN A 54 4.72 43.41 1.81
C GLN A 54 5.31 42.74 0.58
N VAL A 55 5.54 43.49 -0.51
CA VAL A 55 6.17 42.98 -1.73
C VAL A 55 7.58 42.43 -1.44
N TYR A 56 8.36 43.13 -0.61
CA TYR A 56 9.68 42.66 -0.19
C TYR A 56 9.60 41.34 0.59
N GLU A 57 8.68 41.24 1.56
CA GLU A 57 8.47 40.01 2.34
C GLU A 57 8.02 38.84 1.45
N HIS A 58 7.07 39.06 0.56
CA HIS A 58 6.62 38.05 -0.41
C HIS A 58 7.75 37.62 -1.35
N THR A 59 8.60 38.55 -1.79
CA THR A 59 9.76 38.22 -2.65
C THR A 59 10.72 37.25 -1.94
N LYS A 60 10.95 37.45 -0.63
CA LYS A 60 11.78 36.54 0.17
C LYS A 60 11.15 35.15 0.30
N ILE A 61 9.83 35.08 0.52
CA ILE A 61 9.09 33.81 0.60
C ILE A 61 9.19 33.06 -0.74
N ILE A 62 8.93 33.75 -1.86
CA ILE A 62 9.02 33.17 -3.20
C ILE A 62 10.42 32.61 -3.47
N SER A 63 11.48 33.33 -3.10
CA SER A 63 12.85 32.83 -3.25
C SER A 63 13.12 31.55 -2.46
N ASN A 64 12.56 31.43 -1.25
CA ASN A 64 12.69 30.21 -0.46
C ASN A 64 11.91 29.05 -1.07
N LEU A 65 10.66 29.28 -1.50
CA LEU A 65 9.85 28.27 -2.18
C LEU A 65 10.52 27.76 -3.46
N GLN A 66 11.15 28.65 -4.25
CA GLN A 66 11.92 28.25 -5.43
C GLN A 66 13.06 27.28 -5.09
N LYS A 67 13.76 27.49 -3.97
CA LYS A 67 14.82 26.56 -3.51
C LYS A 67 14.24 25.21 -3.11
N GLU A 68 13.09 25.19 -2.46
CA GLU A 68 12.40 23.94 -2.10
C GLU A 68 11.94 23.18 -3.33
N VAL A 69 11.36 23.86 -4.33
CA VAL A 69 10.97 23.24 -5.61
C VAL A 69 12.17 22.57 -6.29
N VAL A 70 13.33 23.24 -6.35
CA VAL A 70 14.56 22.63 -6.90
C VAL A 70 15.01 21.42 -6.09
N LYS A 71 14.91 21.47 -4.74
CA LYS A 71 15.25 20.34 -3.87
C LYS A 71 14.32 19.14 -4.13
N TYR A 72 13.02 19.38 -4.26
CA TYR A 72 12.05 18.33 -4.56
C TYR A 72 12.26 17.74 -5.96
N GLY A 73 12.63 18.54 -6.95
CA GLY A 73 13.00 18.05 -8.29
C GLY A 73 14.14 17.01 -8.23
N LYS A 74 15.22 17.32 -7.49
CA LYS A 74 16.35 16.38 -7.32
C LYS A 74 15.96 15.09 -6.58
N LEU A 75 15.03 15.19 -5.61
CA LEU A 75 14.54 14.02 -4.89
C LEU A 75 13.72 13.12 -5.81
N LEU A 76 12.88 13.71 -6.68
CA LEU A 76 12.10 12.96 -7.67
C LEU A 76 13.00 12.22 -8.66
N GLU A 77 14.04 12.87 -9.19
CA GLU A 77 15.04 12.21 -10.06
C GLU A 77 15.71 11.02 -9.38
N LYS A 78 16.03 11.14 -8.07
CA LYS A 78 16.60 10.03 -7.30
C LYS A 78 15.60 8.88 -7.14
N HIS A 79 14.34 9.20 -6.83
CA HIS A 79 13.29 8.19 -6.71
C HIS A 79 13.01 7.47 -8.03
N GLU A 80 13.04 8.19 -9.15
CA GLU A 80 12.86 7.60 -10.49
C GLU A 80 13.92 6.53 -10.78
N LYS A 81 15.19 6.81 -10.47
CA LYS A 81 16.28 5.83 -10.61
C LYS A 81 16.07 4.58 -9.76
N ILE A 82 15.71 4.76 -8.49
CA ILE A 82 15.43 3.63 -7.58
C ILE A 82 14.26 2.78 -8.11
N ILE A 83 13.22 3.42 -8.65
CA ILE A 83 12.08 2.70 -9.23
C ILE A 83 12.50 1.86 -10.44
N GLU A 84 13.37 2.37 -11.31
CA GLU A 84 13.86 1.60 -12.46
C GLU A 84 14.77 0.42 -12.05
N GLU A 85 15.62 0.61 -11.04
CA GLU A 85 16.42 -0.48 -10.45
C GLU A 85 15.52 -1.58 -9.89
N LEU A 86 14.53 -1.21 -9.04
CA LEU A 86 13.58 -2.16 -8.47
C LEU A 86 12.74 -2.90 -9.52
N LYS A 87 12.35 -2.22 -10.62
CA LYS A 87 11.65 -2.88 -11.73
C LYS A 87 12.49 -3.99 -12.36
N THR A 88 13.79 -3.76 -12.48
CA THR A 88 14.74 -4.72 -13.06
C THR A 88 14.90 -5.92 -12.12
N GLU A 89 15.17 -5.69 -10.84
CA GLU A 89 15.27 -6.76 -9.83
C GLU A 89 13.99 -7.62 -9.76
N VAL A 90 12.81 -7.00 -9.79
CA VAL A 90 11.53 -7.73 -9.78
C VAL A 90 11.37 -8.60 -11.03
N LYS A 91 11.90 -8.17 -12.18
CA LYS A 91 11.85 -8.96 -13.42
C LYS A 91 12.78 -10.17 -13.36
N GLU A 92 13.97 -10.00 -12.79
CA GLU A 92 14.94 -11.08 -12.56
C GLU A 92 14.37 -12.11 -11.59
N LEU A 93 13.87 -11.69 -10.43
CA LEU A 93 13.21 -12.57 -9.45
C LEU A 93 12.02 -13.34 -10.05
N LYS A 94 11.21 -12.70 -10.91
CA LYS A 94 10.12 -13.40 -11.61
C LYS A 94 10.62 -14.51 -12.53
N THR A 95 11.82 -14.35 -13.08
CA THR A 95 12.43 -15.35 -13.98
C THR A 95 12.97 -16.51 -13.14
N GLU A 96 13.73 -16.23 -12.09
CA GLU A 96 14.23 -17.24 -11.15
C GLU A 96 13.09 -18.06 -10.53
N VAL A 97 11.99 -17.41 -10.12
CA VAL A 97 10.81 -18.11 -9.59
C VAL A 97 10.16 -19.03 -10.63
N ARG A 98 10.16 -18.65 -11.92
CA ARG A 98 9.64 -19.52 -12.99
C ARG A 98 10.53 -20.72 -13.22
N GLU A 99 11.85 -20.52 -13.21
CA GLU A 99 12.83 -21.61 -13.34
C GLU A 99 12.71 -22.59 -12.19
N LEU A 100 12.70 -22.10 -10.94
CA LEU A 100 12.49 -22.92 -9.75
C LEU A 100 11.15 -23.68 -9.79
N LYS A 101 10.08 -23.06 -10.30
CA LYS A 101 8.80 -23.76 -10.50
C LYS A 101 8.94 -24.91 -11.49
N GLY A 102 9.70 -24.73 -12.57
CA GLY A 102 10.04 -25.77 -13.54
C GLY A 102 10.84 -26.90 -12.90
N ASP A 103 11.89 -26.59 -12.15
CA ASP A 103 12.72 -27.58 -11.45
C ASP A 103 11.90 -28.39 -10.45
N VAL A 104 11.05 -27.73 -9.67
CA VAL A 104 10.14 -28.40 -8.73
C VAL A 104 9.15 -29.32 -9.46
N GLN A 105 8.65 -28.93 -10.62
CA GLN A 105 7.80 -29.80 -11.45
C GLN A 105 8.57 -31.01 -11.98
N GLY A 106 9.81 -30.81 -12.45
CA GLY A 106 10.70 -31.89 -12.89
C GLY A 106 11.01 -32.88 -11.76
N LEU A 107 11.35 -32.38 -10.58
CA LEU A 107 11.57 -33.19 -9.39
C LEU A 107 10.31 -33.98 -9.01
N LYS A 108 9.13 -33.34 -9.00
CA LYS A 108 7.86 -34.05 -8.74
C LYS A 108 7.63 -35.20 -9.71
N ALA A 109 7.89 -35.01 -11.00
CA ALA A 109 7.75 -36.06 -12.01
C ALA A 109 8.71 -37.24 -11.75
N ALA A 110 10.01 -36.94 -11.55
CA ALA A 110 11.02 -37.95 -11.23
C ALA A 110 10.69 -38.73 -9.95
N PHE A 111 10.14 -38.07 -8.92
CA PHE A 111 9.73 -38.72 -7.69
C PHE A 111 8.52 -39.67 -7.88
N ILE A 112 7.57 -39.35 -8.77
CA ILE A 112 6.44 -40.24 -9.10
C ILE A 112 6.94 -41.49 -9.85
N GLU A 113 7.89 -41.33 -10.76
CA GLU A 113 8.54 -42.45 -11.45
C GLU A 113 9.29 -43.35 -10.46
N LEU A 114 10.05 -42.75 -9.53
CA LEU A 114 10.75 -43.46 -8.47
C LEU A 114 9.79 -44.27 -7.58
N ARG A 115 8.68 -43.66 -7.16
CA ARG A 115 7.63 -44.35 -6.39
C ARG A 115 7.18 -45.63 -7.10
N SER A 116 6.93 -45.52 -8.40
CA SER A 116 6.46 -46.64 -9.23
C SER A 116 7.52 -47.73 -9.34
N ALA A 117 8.79 -47.36 -9.51
CA ALA A 117 9.92 -48.29 -9.57
C ALA A 117 10.18 -49.00 -8.22
N MET A 118 9.92 -48.33 -7.10
CA MET A 118 10.11 -48.85 -5.74
C MET A 118 8.92 -49.63 -5.18
N GLY A 119 7.78 -49.68 -5.89
CA GLY A 119 6.57 -50.37 -5.44
C GLY A 119 5.86 -49.72 -4.23
N LEU A 120 6.08 -48.43 -3.98
CA LEU A 120 5.47 -47.72 -2.84
C LEU A 120 4.01 -47.35 -3.12
N THR A 121 3.15 -47.51 -2.10
CA THR A 121 1.77 -47.02 -2.16
C THR A 121 1.71 -45.49 -2.20
N LEU A 122 0.57 -44.92 -2.61
CA LEU A 122 0.42 -43.46 -2.68
C LEU A 122 0.51 -42.84 -1.29
N GLU A 123 -0.04 -43.49 -0.27
CA GLU A 123 0.03 -43.02 1.11
C GLU A 123 1.45 -43.03 1.67
N GLU A 124 2.21 -44.11 1.47
CA GLU A 124 3.61 -44.18 1.93
C GLU A 124 4.47 -43.10 1.28
N PHE A 125 4.27 -42.89 -0.02
CA PHE A 125 4.93 -41.83 -0.76
C PHE A 125 4.55 -40.45 -0.22
N SER A 126 3.25 -40.16 -0.09
CA SER A 126 2.73 -38.90 0.44
C SER A 126 3.23 -38.63 1.85
N ARG A 127 3.35 -39.65 2.70
CA ARG A 127 3.89 -39.56 4.06
C ARG A 127 5.38 -39.21 4.07
N SER A 128 6.18 -39.84 3.21
CA SER A 128 7.60 -39.51 3.06
C SER A 128 7.79 -38.09 2.53
N PHE A 129 7.02 -37.72 1.51
CA PHE A 129 7.03 -36.39 0.92
C PHE A 129 6.66 -35.29 1.92
N LEU A 130 5.54 -35.45 2.65
CA LEU A 130 5.12 -34.51 3.67
C LEU A 130 6.16 -34.35 4.78
N ARG A 131 6.82 -35.44 5.19
CA ARG A 131 7.90 -35.38 6.17
C ARG A 131 9.02 -34.46 5.70
N GLY A 132 9.53 -34.66 4.48
CA GLY A 132 10.57 -33.82 3.90
C GLY A 132 10.12 -32.36 3.73
N LEU A 133 8.89 -32.13 3.26
CA LEU A 133 8.32 -30.78 3.11
C LEU A 133 8.25 -30.04 4.46
N LEU A 134 7.77 -30.71 5.51
CA LEU A 134 7.61 -30.14 6.84
C LEU A 134 8.97 -29.92 7.54
N GLU A 135 9.94 -30.80 7.32
CA GLU A 135 11.34 -30.59 7.74
C GLU A 135 11.94 -29.35 7.07
N ALA A 136 11.74 -29.19 5.76
CA ALA A 136 12.19 -27.99 5.03
C ALA A 136 11.49 -26.70 5.50
N ARG A 137 10.27 -26.81 6.05
CA ARG A 137 9.55 -25.70 6.73
C ARG A 137 10.03 -25.44 8.16
N GLY A 138 11.04 -26.15 8.63
CA GLY A 138 11.67 -25.95 9.93
C GLY A 138 11.09 -26.79 11.07
N ILE A 139 10.24 -27.80 10.77
CA ILE A 139 9.72 -28.68 11.81
C ILE A 139 10.73 -29.80 12.09
N PRO A 140 11.22 -29.94 13.33
CA PRO A 140 12.18 -30.98 13.68
C PRO A 140 11.66 -32.40 13.38
N LYS A 141 12.54 -33.24 12.82
CA LYS A 141 12.23 -34.62 12.42
C LYS A 141 11.64 -35.48 13.54
N ASP A 142 12.10 -35.29 14.78
CA ASP A 142 11.63 -36.00 15.97
C ASP A 142 10.17 -35.69 16.34
N LYS A 143 9.63 -34.56 15.88
CA LYS A 143 8.22 -34.16 16.07
C LYS A 143 7.28 -34.67 14.98
N LEU A 144 7.81 -35.23 13.89
CA LEU A 144 7.02 -35.68 12.74
C LEU A 144 6.78 -37.19 12.79
N LYS A 145 5.80 -37.61 13.61
CA LYS A 145 5.31 -38.98 13.69
C LYS A 145 4.11 -39.17 12.76
N LEU A 146 4.31 -38.85 11.48
CA LEU A 146 3.28 -38.97 10.46
C LEU A 146 2.82 -40.44 10.36
N GLU A 147 1.59 -40.73 10.73
CA GLU A 147 1.01 -42.08 10.77
C GLU A 147 -0.44 -42.08 10.30
N ARG A 148 -0.98 -43.26 9.96
CA ARG A 148 -2.41 -43.42 9.71
C ARG A 148 -3.14 -43.48 11.06
N LYS A 149 -4.23 -42.73 11.22
CA LYS A 149 -4.99 -42.69 12.49
C LYS A 149 -6.47 -42.95 12.24
N VAL A 150 -7.05 -43.83 13.04
CA VAL A 150 -8.50 -44.11 13.01
C VAL A 150 -9.11 -43.57 14.29
N PHE A 151 -10.16 -42.76 14.13
CA PHE A 151 -10.97 -42.22 15.22
C PHE A 151 -12.33 -42.93 15.23
N LYS A 152 -12.79 -43.30 16.43
CA LYS A 152 -14.11 -43.91 16.63
C LYS A 152 -15.05 -42.84 17.18
N LEU A 153 -16.07 -42.51 16.40
CA LEU A 153 -17.13 -41.59 16.81
C LEU A 153 -18.46 -42.33 16.74
N ASP A 154 -19.13 -42.48 17.89
CA ASP A 154 -20.33 -43.28 18.07
C ASP A 154 -20.19 -44.71 17.51
N SER A 155 -20.67 -44.92 16.26
CA SER A 155 -20.66 -46.18 15.51
C SER A 155 -20.01 -46.06 14.13
N ARG A 156 -19.28 -44.98 13.84
CA ARG A 156 -18.51 -44.78 12.61
C ARG A 156 -17.01 -44.73 12.92
N GLU A 157 -16.23 -45.43 12.11
CA GLU A 157 -14.77 -45.31 12.11
C GLU A 157 -14.37 -44.31 11.03
N ILE A 158 -13.81 -43.17 11.43
CA ILE A 158 -13.27 -42.16 10.50
C ILE A 158 -11.77 -42.32 10.48
N GLU A 159 -11.25 -42.50 9.27
CA GLU A 159 -9.83 -42.69 9.02
C GLU A 159 -9.20 -41.42 8.45
N ILE A 160 -8.03 -41.07 8.99
CA ILE A 160 -7.15 -40.05 8.45
C ILE A 160 -5.89 -40.73 7.91
N ASN A 161 -5.60 -40.54 6.61
CA ASN A 161 -4.49 -41.25 5.95
C ASN A 161 -3.12 -40.90 6.55
N ILE A 162 -2.93 -39.62 6.88
CA ILE A 162 -1.71 -39.10 7.49
C ILE A 162 -2.07 -38.09 8.59
N PHE A 163 -1.61 -38.38 9.81
CA PHE A 163 -1.91 -37.63 11.01
C PHE A 163 -0.66 -37.44 11.87
N ASN A 164 -0.61 -36.34 12.61
CA ASN A 164 0.37 -36.07 13.67
C ASN A 164 -0.28 -35.24 14.77
N GLU A 165 0.00 -35.53 16.04
CA GLU A 165 -0.67 -34.85 17.17
C GLU A 165 -0.05 -33.47 17.49
N ASN A 166 1.27 -33.35 17.36
CA ASN A 166 1.99 -32.10 17.65
C ASN A 166 3.27 -31.95 16.78
N PRO A 167 3.31 -31.02 15.81
CA PRO A 167 2.21 -30.14 15.40
C PRO A 167 1.01 -30.94 14.88
N LEU A 168 -0.20 -30.40 15.07
CA LEU A 168 -1.45 -31.06 14.70
C LEU A 168 -1.57 -31.01 13.18
N ILE A 169 -1.39 -32.16 12.52
CA ILE A 169 -1.39 -32.27 11.07
C ILE A 169 -2.48 -33.24 10.66
N VAL A 170 -3.27 -32.84 9.68
CA VAL A 170 -4.28 -33.68 9.03
C VAL A 170 -4.01 -33.68 7.54
N ALA A 171 -3.87 -34.85 6.93
CA ALA A 171 -3.71 -34.96 5.50
C ALA A 171 -4.43 -36.18 4.92
N GLU A 172 -5.20 -35.92 3.86
CA GLU A 172 -5.85 -36.93 3.05
C GLU A 172 -5.12 -37.12 1.73
N VAL A 173 -5.19 -38.35 1.23
CA VAL A 173 -4.48 -38.80 0.04
C VAL A 173 -5.50 -39.43 -0.90
N THR A 174 -5.73 -38.79 -2.05
CA THR A 174 -6.64 -39.29 -3.08
C THR A 174 -5.89 -39.47 -4.41
N ALA A 175 -6.29 -40.46 -5.21
CA ALA A 175 -5.57 -40.77 -6.46
C ALA A 175 -5.87 -39.75 -7.58
N VAL A 176 -7.12 -39.31 -7.65
CA VAL A 176 -7.62 -38.36 -8.64
C VAL A 176 -8.66 -37.50 -7.95
N LEU A 177 -8.64 -36.20 -8.23
CA LEU A 177 -9.61 -35.25 -7.70
C LEU A 177 -10.54 -34.80 -8.83
N GLU A 178 -11.72 -35.44 -8.87
CA GLU A 178 -12.72 -35.31 -9.94
C GLU A 178 -13.92 -34.43 -9.57
N ASP A 179 -14.17 -34.23 -8.27
CA ASP A 179 -15.20 -33.35 -7.73
C ASP A 179 -14.79 -32.75 -6.36
N LEU A 180 -15.66 -31.94 -5.76
CA LEU A 180 -15.43 -31.30 -4.46
C LEU A 180 -15.64 -32.21 -3.25
N SER A 181 -16.15 -33.43 -3.42
CA SER A 181 -16.44 -34.35 -2.31
C SER A 181 -15.17 -34.73 -1.55
N GLU A 182 -14.02 -34.78 -2.23
CA GLU A 182 -12.71 -35.01 -1.60
C GLU A 182 -12.31 -33.85 -0.66
N LEU A 183 -12.66 -32.60 -1.00
CA LEU A 183 -12.46 -31.48 -0.07
C LEU A 183 -13.42 -31.57 1.10
N ASP A 184 -14.69 -31.92 0.86
CA ASP A 184 -15.69 -32.03 1.92
C ASP A 184 -15.30 -33.12 2.95
N LYS A 185 -14.71 -34.23 2.47
CA LYS A 185 -14.10 -35.27 3.31
C LYS A 185 -12.96 -34.76 4.20
N VAL A 186 -12.10 -33.89 3.66
CA VAL A 186 -11.01 -33.26 4.44
C VAL A 186 -11.60 -32.35 5.51
N LEU A 187 -12.60 -31.54 5.16
CA LEU A 187 -13.25 -30.64 6.10
C LEU A 187 -13.93 -31.39 7.26
N GLU A 188 -14.62 -32.49 6.97
CA GLU A 188 -15.22 -33.35 8.00
C GLU A 188 -14.17 -33.84 9.00
N ARG A 189 -13.00 -34.27 8.51
CA ARG A 189 -11.89 -34.75 9.36
C ARG A 189 -11.21 -33.63 10.14
N VAL A 190 -11.08 -32.45 9.55
CA VAL A 190 -10.58 -31.26 10.26
C VAL A 190 -11.49 -30.92 11.42
N LEU A 191 -12.81 -30.86 11.20
CA LEU A 191 -13.79 -30.57 12.25
C LEU A 191 -13.78 -31.64 13.35
N LEU A 192 -13.65 -32.92 12.99
CA LEU A 192 -13.48 -34.01 13.94
C LEU A 192 -12.24 -33.80 14.82
N VAL A 193 -11.09 -33.55 14.20
CA VAL A 193 -9.82 -33.35 14.90
C VAL A 193 -9.87 -32.09 15.78
N GLU A 194 -10.50 -31.01 15.31
CA GLU A 194 -10.74 -29.80 16.10
C GLU A 194 -11.57 -30.09 17.35
N GLY A 195 -12.64 -30.88 17.21
CA GLY A 195 -13.49 -31.30 18.32
C GLY A 195 -12.75 -32.15 19.36
N ILE A 196 -11.87 -33.05 18.93
CA ILE A 196 -11.13 -33.96 19.82
C ILE A 196 -9.98 -33.24 20.54
N TYR A 197 -9.19 -32.44 19.82
CA TYR A 197 -7.97 -31.81 20.35
C TYR A 197 -8.20 -30.39 20.88
N GLY A 198 -9.40 -29.82 20.68
CA GLY A 198 -9.76 -28.48 21.15
C GLY A 198 -8.99 -27.34 20.47
N ARG A 199 -8.31 -27.62 19.35
CA ARG A 199 -7.53 -26.65 18.58
C ARG A 199 -7.57 -26.98 17.09
N LYS A 200 -7.40 -25.95 16.26
CA LYS A 200 -7.25 -26.10 14.81
C LYS A 200 -5.97 -26.85 14.45
N PRO A 201 -5.98 -27.72 13.41
CA PRO A 201 -4.75 -28.25 12.85
C PRO A 201 -3.80 -27.12 12.44
N ASP A 202 -2.53 -27.30 12.76
CA ASP A 202 -1.46 -26.39 12.34
C ASP A 202 -1.25 -26.48 10.81
N TYR A 203 -1.49 -27.67 10.23
CA TYR A 203 -1.44 -27.91 8.80
C TYR A 203 -2.54 -28.87 8.35
N VAL A 204 -3.18 -28.53 7.23
CA VAL A 204 -4.16 -29.39 6.55
C VAL A 204 -3.73 -29.57 5.10
N PHE A 205 -3.61 -30.82 4.65
CA PHE A 205 -3.22 -31.13 3.28
C PHE A 205 -4.23 -32.03 2.57
N LEU A 206 -4.37 -31.81 1.26
CA LEU A 206 -4.99 -32.75 0.34
C LEU A 206 -3.99 -33.09 -0.75
N ILE A 207 -3.57 -34.35 -0.80
CA ILE A 207 -2.52 -34.82 -1.70
C ILE A 207 -3.15 -35.64 -2.81
N THR A 208 -2.94 -35.20 -4.04
CA THR A 208 -3.48 -35.90 -5.22
C THR A 208 -2.54 -35.86 -6.42
N PRO A 209 -2.18 -36.99 -7.03
CA PRO A 209 -1.39 -36.98 -8.27
C PRO A 209 -2.04 -36.17 -9.40
N THR A 210 -3.37 -36.18 -9.51
CA THR A 210 -4.09 -35.62 -10.65
C THR A 210 -5.32 -34.83 -10.21
N ILE A 211 -5.47 -33.61 -10.74
CA ILE A 211 -6.68 -32.79 -10.62
C ILE A 211 -7.30 -32.65 -12.02
N THR A 212 -8.60 -32.86 -12.16
CA THR A 212 -9.28 -32.68 -13.45
C THR A 212 -9.36 -31.19 -13.80
N ARG A 213 -9.05 -30.85 -15.07
CA ARG A 213 -8.87 -29.46 -15.53
C ARG A 213 -10.07 -28.56 -15.29
N ASN A 214 -11.27 -29.08 -15.54
CA ASN A 214 -12.55 -28.39 -15.34
C ASN A 214 -12.81 -27.99 -13.87
N LEU A 215 -12.14 -28.63 -12.91
CA LEU A 215 -12.37 -28.45 -11.48
C LEU A 215 -11.28 -27.60 -10.80
N SER A 216 -10.13 -27.44 -11.45
CA SER A 216 -8.92 -26.86 -10.83
C SER A 216 -9.14 -25.51 -10.15
N GLU A 217 -9.78 -24.53 -10.81
CA GLU A 217 -10.01 -23.19 -10.24
C GLU A 217 -10.89 -23.21 -8.98
N GLU A 218 -12.01 -23.94 -9.03
CA GLU A 218 -12.97 -24.02 -7.93
C GLU A 218 -12.37 -24.71 -6.69
N VAL A 219 -11.62 -25.79 -6.93
CA VAL A 219 -10.92 -26.53 -5.89
C VAL A 219 -9.87 -25.68 -5.18
N PHE A 220 -9.01 -24.97 -5.93
CA PHE A 220 -8.01 -24.11 -5.31
C PHE A 220 -8.63 -22.97 -4.52
N LYS A 221 -9.74 -22.39 -5.02
CA LYS A 221 -10.47 -21.35 -4.31
C LYS A 221 -11.03 -21.88 -2.98
N LYS A 222 -11.79 -22.97 -3.00
CA LYS A 222 -12.40 -23.57 -1.80
C LYS A 222 -11.34 -24.02 -0.80
N ALA A 223 -10.29 -24.71 -1.26
CA ALA A 223 -9.20 -25.13 -0.38
C ALA A 223 -8.53 -23.95 0.33
N LYS A 224 -8.29 -22.83 -0.38
CA LYS A 224 -7.72 -21.62 0.20
C LYS A 224 -8.63 -20.99 1.26
N GLU A 225 -9.94 -20.98 1.05
CA GLU A 225 -10.91 -20.46 2.03
C GLU A 225 -10.86 -21.22 3.36
N TYR A 226 -10.61 -22.52 3.32
CA TYR A 226 -10.53 -23.39 4.51
C TYR A 226 -9.10 -23.66 5.00
N GLY A 227 -8.08 -23.03 4.41
CA GLY A 227 -6.68 -23.24 4.80
C GLY A 227 -6.13 -24.63 4.47
N ILE A 228 -6.72 -25.31 3.47
CA ILE A 228 -6.26 -26.61 2.97
C ILE A 228 -5.18 -26.36 1.91
N GLU A 229 -4.01 -26.96 2.08
CA GLU A 229 -2.95 -26.93 1.09
C GLU A 229 -3.05 -28.15 0.16
N ILE A 230 -3.28 -27.89 -1.14
CA ILE A 230 -3.36 -28.96 -2.14
C ILE A 230 -1.99 -29.23 -2.72
N ILE A 231 -1.53 -30.47 -2.57
CA ILE A 231 -0.29 -30.96 -3.15
C ILE A 231 -0.65 -31.85 -4.33
N TYR A 232 -0.31 -31.39 -5.54
CA TYR A 232 -0.64 -32.13 -6.74
C TYR A 232 0.53 -32.34 -7.71
N GLY A 233 0.41 -33.40 -8.51
CA GLY A 233 1.34 -33.77 -9.56
C GLY A 233 1.06 -33.00 -10.85
N LYS A 234 -0.11 -33.21 -11.45
CA LYS A 234 -0.53 -32.52 -12.69
C LYS A 234 -2.01 -32.15 -12.67
N ILE A 235 -2.36 -31.19 -13.53
CA ILE A 235 -3.75 -30.92 -13.90
C ILE A 235 -3.94 -31.56 -15.28
N ALA A 236 -4.92 -32.47 -15.39
CA ALA A 236 -5.21 -33.24 -16.60
C ALA A 236 -6.54 -32.79 -17.22
#